data_AF-A0A3E2JUP1-F1
#
_entry.id   AF-A0A3E2JUP1-F1
#
_cell.length_a   1.000
_cell.length_b   1.000
_cell.length_c   1.000
_cell.angle_alpha   90.00
_cell.angle_beta   90.00
_cell.angle_gamma   90.00
#
_symmetry.space_group_name_H-M   'P 1'
#
loop_
_entity.id
_entity.type
_entity.pdbx_description
1 polymer ?
#
loop_
_entity_poly.entity_id
_entity_poly.type
_entity_poly.pdbx_seq_one_letter_code
_entity_poly.pdbx_strand_id
1 'polypeptide(L)'
;MKRAWEALQLLLVKSRLRVTLYALTLITGIGFFFVSPDIFLPTVFITLLGSLLVFESIHLDSYHSVFLGDMIPGKLRTTISVFVIIIGISLGVFLIFIGIGVEVGRHFR
;
A
#
# COMPACT_ATOMS: atom_id res chain seq x y z
N MET A 1 -30.01 -7.48 9.28
CA MET A 1 -29.61 -6.16 8.72
C MET A 1 -28.35 -5.56 9.35
N LYS A 2 -28.04 -5.76 10.65
CA LYS A 2 -26.77 -5.29 11.27
C LYS A 2 -25.48 -5.67 10.51
N ARG A 3 -25.36 -6.92 10.06
CA ARG A 3 -24.17 -7.41 9.34
C ARG A 3 -23.90 -6.70 8.00
N ALA A 4 -24.95 -6.32 7.27
CA ALA A 4 -24.80 -5.59 6.01
C ALA A 4 -24.37 -4.14 6.24
N TRP A 5 -24.86 -3.53 7.32
CA TRP A 5 -24.47 -2.17 7.74
C TRP A 5 -23.02 -2.10 8.23
N GLU A 6 -22.60 -3.07 9.03
CA GLU A 6 -21.20 -3.21 9.48
C GLU A 6 -20.25 -3.47 8.30
N ALA A 7 -20.64 -4.31 7.34
CA ALA A 7 -19.88 -4.54 6.12
C ALA A 7 -19.77 -3.28 5.24
N LEU A 8 -20.84 -2.50 5.14
CA LEU A 8 -20.86 -1.24 4.39
C LEU A 8 -19.96 -0.18 5.06
N GLN A 9 -19.98 -0.09 6.39
CA GLN A 9 -19.09 0.80 7.15
C GLN A 9 -17.63 0.38 6.99
N LEU A 10 -17.32 -0.91 7.07
CA LEU A 10 -15.98 -1.44 6.80
C LEU A 10 -15.51 -1.13 5.38
N LEU A 11 -16.39 -1.27 4.38
CA LEU A 11 -16.11 -0.91 2.98
C LEU A 11 -15.87 0.60 2.79
N LEU A 12 -16.67 1.45 3.45
CA LEU A 12 -16.53 2.90 3.40
C LEU A 12 -15.24 3.37 4.09
N VAL A 13 -14.88 2.78 5.22
CA VAL A 13 -13.64 3.06 5.95
C VAL A 13 -12.43 2.58 5.15
N LYS A 14 -12.48 1.37 4.57
CA LYS A 14 -11.48 0.87 3.60
C LYS A 14 -11.27 1.85 2.45
N SER A 15 -12.36 2.32 1.85
CA SER A 15 -12.32 3.22 0.70
C SER A 15 -11.70 4.58 1.05
N ARG A 16 -12.08 5.17 2.19
CA ARG A 16 -11.53 6.47 2.63
C ARG A 16 -10.03 6.39 2.94
N LEU A 17 -9.59 5.40 3.71
CA LEU A 17 -8.16 5.26 4.07
C LEU A 17 -7.30 5.00 2.83
N ARG A 18 -7.79 4.17 1.90
CA ARG A 18 -7.13 3.87 0.63
C ARG A 18 -6.92 5.13 -0.21
N VAL A 19 -7.98 5.90 -0.44
CA VAL A 19 -7.93 7.13 -1.22
C VAL A 19 -6.98 8.14 -0.57
N THR A 20 -7.01 8.28 0.75
CA THR A 20 -6.07 9.14 1.48
C THR A 20 -4.62 8.68 1.32
N LEU A 21 -4.33 7.38 1.45
CA LEU A 21 -2.99 6.84 1.27
C LEU A 21 -2.47 7.05 -0.17
N TYR A 22 -3.31 6.84 -1.18
CA TYR A 22 -2.95 7.12 -2.58
C TYR A 22 -2.67 8.61 -2.80
N ALA A 23 -3.56 9.49 -2.33
CA ALA A 23 -3.39 10.93 -2.50
C ALA A 23 -2.12 11.43 -1.81
N LEU A 24 -1.85 10.99 -0.57
CA LEU A 24 -0.64 11.36 0.15
C LEU A 24 0.62 10.84 -0.53
N THR A 25 0.62 9.58 -0.98
CA THR A 25 1.77 8.99 -1.69
C THR A 25 2.03 9.72 -3.01
N LEU A 26 0.98 10.11 -3.73
CA LEU A 26 1.11 10.83 -5.00
C LEU A 26 1.60 12.27 -4.79
N ILE A 27 1.06 12.99 -3.80
CA ILE A 27 1.50 14.35 -3.44
C ILE A 27 2.97 14.33 -3.01
N THR A 28 3.34 13.40 -2.13
CA THR A 28 4.73 13.29 -1.65
C THR A 28 5.69 12.83 -2.75
N GLY A 29 5.26 11.95 -3.64
CA GLY A 29 6.03 11.53 -4.81
C GLY A 29 6.27 12.65 -5.81
N ILE A 30 5.23 13.41 -6.16
CA ILE A 30 5.37 14.58 -7.04
C ILE A 30 6.23 15.66 -6.38
N GLY A 31 5.99 15.94 -5.10
CA GLY A 31 6.77 16.93 -4.34
C GLY A 31 8.25 16.59 -4.27
N PHE A 32 8.58 15.32 -4.05
CA PHE A 32 9.95 14.82 -4.07
C PHE A 32 10.59 14.92 -5.46
N PHE A 33 9.89 14.48 -6.51
CA PHE A 33 10.48 14.34 -7.84
C PHE A 33 10.56 15.66 -8.63
N PHE A 34 9.68 16.63 -8.35
CA PHE A 34 9.55 17.86 -9.15
C PHE A 34 9.86 19.17 -8.41
N VAL A 35 9.79 19.23 -7.08
CA VAL A 35 9.89 20.51 -6.34
C VAL A 35 11.25 20.69 -5.67
N SER A 36 11.64 19.79 -4.77
CA SER A 36 13.01 19.67 -4.23
C SER A 36 13.07 18.53 -3.19
N PRO A 37 14.10 17.67 -3.23
CA PRO A 37 14.29 16.60 -2.23
C PRO A 37 14.60 17.13 -0.81
N ASP A 38 14.93 18.42 -0.66
CA ASP A 38 15.18 19.04 0.65
C ASP A 38 13.89 19.42 1.38
N ILE A 39 12.80 19.66 0.63
CA ILE A 39 11.48 20.04 1.17
C ILE A 39 10.62 18.80 1.40
N PHE A 40 10.70 17.83 0.48
CA PHE A 40 9.98 16.56 0.59
C PHE A 40 10.94 15.46 1.03
N LEU A 41 10.86 15.12 2.32
CA LEU A 41 11.65 14.07 2.94
C LEU A 41 11.46 12.74 2.19
N PRO A 42 12.50 12.21 1.53
CA PRO A 42 12.42 10.94 0.80
C PRO A 42 11.99 9.79 1.72
N THR A 43 12.32 9.88 3.00
CA THR A 43 11.90 8.95 4.06
C THR A 43 10.38 8.89 4.24
N VAL A 44 9.69 10.04 4.18
CA VAL A 44 8.22 10.12 4.31
C VAL A 44 7.56 9.48 3.09
N PHE A 45 8.05 9.78 1.88
CA PHE A 45 7.54 9.17 0.65
C PHE A 45 7.72 7.65 0.65
N ILE A 46 8.93 7.16 0.97
CA ILE A 46 9.23 5.71 1.00
C ILE A 46 8.37 4.98 2.04
N THR A 47 8.13 5.61 3.20
CA THR A 47 7.29 5.03 4.27
C THR A 47 5.81 4.97 3.87
N LEU A 48 5.30 6.03 3.24
CA LEU A 48 3.93 6.06 2.70
C LEU A 48 3.74 5.05 1.57
N LEU A 49 4.71 4.95 0.67
CA LEU A 49 4.72 3.98 -0.42
C LEU A 49 4.71 2.54 0.12
N GLY A 50 5.55 2.25 1.11
CA GLY A 50 5.56 0.93 1.77
C GLY A 50 4.22 0.63 2.46
N SER A 51 3.62 1.61 3.14
CA SER A 51 2.32 1.47 3.79
C SER A 51 1.19 1.23 2.80
N LEU A 52 1.20 1.93 1.67
CA LEU A 52 0.27 1.72 0.57
C LEU A 52 0.40 0.31 -0.01
N LEU A 53 1.62 -0.18 -0.20
CA LEU A 53 1.89 -1.50 -0.76
C LEU A 53 1.43 -2.63 0.18
N VAL A 54 1.64 -2.49 1.49
CA VAL A 54 1.05 -3.40 2.50
C VAL A 54 -0.47 -3.34 2.47
N PHE A 55 -1.07 -2.14 2.43
CA PHE A 55 -2.51 -1.96 2.43
C PHE A 55 -3.18 -2.61 1.21
N GLU A 56 -2.61 -2.42 0.02
CA GLU A 56 -3.07 -3.05 -1.23
C GLU A 56 -2.96 -4.57 -1.17
N SER A 57 -1.87 -5.08 -0.58
CA SER A 57 -1.63 -6.52 -0.46
C SER A 57 -2.57 -7.21 0.54
N ILE A 58 -3.12 -6.49 1.51
CA ILE A 58 -4.12 -7.06 2.45
C ILE A 58 -5.54 -7.01 1.85
N HIS A 59 -5.77 -6.12 0.88
CA HIS A 59 -7.09 -5.82 0.34
C HIS A 59 -7.19 -6.09 -1.16
N LEU A 60 -6.97 -7.36 -1.56
CA LEU A 60 -7.01 -7.80 -2.97
C LEU A 60 -8.37 -7.75 -3.66
N ASP A 61 -9.42 -7.23 -3.00
CA ASP A 61 -10.75 -7.07 -3.58
C ASP A 61 -10.72 -6.34 -4.94
N SER A 62 -9.66 -5.58 -5.25
CA SER A 62 -9.45 -4.91 -6.55
C SER A 62 -8.60 -5.67 -7.57
N TYR A 63 -7.72 -6.58 -7.15
CA TYR A 63 -6.89 -7.38 -8.06
C TYR A 63 -7.61 -8.61 -8.59
N HIS A 64 -8.58 -9.12 -7.82
CA HIS A 64 -9.33 -10.33 -8.13
C HIS A 64 -10.23 -10.21 -9.37
N SER A 65 -10.55 -9.01 -9.84
CA SER A 65 -11.39 -8.80 -11.03
C SER A 65 -10.62 -8.35 -12.28
N VAL A 66 -9.48 -7.67 -12.13
CA VAL A 66 -8.83 -6.98 -13.27
C VAL A 66 -7.71 -7.80 -13.92
N PHE A 67 -6.94 -8.59 -13.15
CA PHE A 67 -5.69 -9.19 -13.68
C PHE A 67 -5.69 -10.72 -13.79
N LEU A 68 -6.54 -11.40 -13.02
CA LEU A 68 -6.54 -12.87 -12.88
C LEU A 68 -7.86 -13.51 -13.29
N GLY A 69 -8.79 -12.71 -13.84
CA GLY A 69 -10.21 -13.02 -14.12
C GLY A 69 -10.41 -14.37 -14.81
N ASP A 70 -9.91 -14.47 -16.03
CA ASP A 70 -10.36 -15.51 -16.96
C ASP A 70 -9.25 -16.45 -17.46
N MET A 71 -7.98 -16.14 -17.21
CA MET A 71 -6.84 -16.87 -17.78
C MET A 71 -6.24 -17.97 -16.89
N ILE A 72 -6.57 -18.03 -15.59
CA ILE A 72 -5.88 -18.93 -14.65
C ILE A 72 -6.88 -19.82 -13.88
N PRO A 73 -6.69 -21.16 -13.88
CA PRO A 73 -7.56 -22.08 -13.16
C PRO A 73 -7.56 -21.80 -11.64
N GLY A 74 -8.73 -21.91 -11.02
CA GLY A 74 -9.00 -21.41 -9.66
C GLY A 74 -8.02 -21.85 -8.57
N LYS A 75 -7.50 -23.08 -8.63
CA LYS A 75 -6.48 -23.56 -7.67
C LYS A 75 -5.12 -22.86 -7.82
N LEU A 76 -4.67 -22.62 -9.05
CA LEU A 76 -3.44 -21.86 -9.31
C LEU A 76 -3.62 -20.39 -8.93
N ARG A 77 -4.82 -19.84 -9.22
CA ARG A 77 -5.18 -18.46 -8.90
C ARG A 77 -5.04 -18.15 -7.42
N THR A 78 -5.54 -19.03 -6.54
CA THR A 78 -5.42 -18.87 -5.09
C THR A 78 -3.96 -18.90 -4.65
N THR A 79 -3.18 -19.88 -5.11
CA THR A 79 -1.76 -19.99 -4.74
C THR A 79 -0.95 -18.78 -5.19
N ILE A 80 -1.13 -18.34 -6.44
CA ILE A 80 -0.45 -17.16 -6.97
C ILE A 80 -0.87 -15.90 -6.21
N SER A 81 -2.17 -15.72 -5.91
CA SER A 81 -2.64 -14.57 -5.15
C SER A 81 -2.00 -14.52 -3.76
N VAL A 82 -1.93 -15.66 -3.06
CA VAL A 82 -1.28 -15.74 -1.75
C VAL A 82 0.20 -15.43 -1.83
N PHE A 83 0.89 -15.92 -2.86
CA PHE A 83 2.31 -15.64 -3.05
C PHE A 83 2.56 -14.14 -3.30
N VAL A 84 1.74 -13.52 -4.15
CA VAL A 84 1.81 -12.07 -4.42
C VAL A 84 1.53 -11.25 -3.17
N ILE A 85 0.55 -11.64 -2.34
CA ILE A 85 0.29 -11.01 -1.03
C ILE A 85 1.55 -11.01 -0.17
N ILE A 86 2.17 -12.18 -0.01
CA ILE A 86 3.33 -12.33 0.88
C ILE A 86 4.49 -11.47 0.39
N ILE A 87 4.77 -11.49 -0.92
CA ILE A 87 5.81 -10.64 -1.52
C ILE A 87 5.49 -9.16 -1.31
N GLY A 88 4.25 -8.75 -1.58
CA GLY A 88 3.83 -7.37 -1.44
C GLY A 88 3.95 -6.88 0.00
N ILE A 89 3.44 -7.63 0.97
CA ILE A 89 3.59 -7.28 2.39
C ILE A 89 5.07 -7.22 2.78
N SER A 90 5.88 -8.21 2.39
CA SER A 90 7.31 -8.24 2.71
C SER A 90 8.05 -7.03 2.15
N LEU A 91 7.79 -6.68 0.90
CA LEU A 91 8.39 -5.52 0.23
C LEU A 91 7.94 -4.21 0.88
N GLY A 92 6.65 -4.08 1.19
CA GLY A 92 6.11 -2.88 1.82
C GLY A 92 6.67 -2.66 3.23
N VAL A 93 6.77 -3.71 4.03
CA VAL A 93 7.40 -3.66 5.37
C VAL A 93 8.89 -3.31 5.25
N PHE A 94 9.60 -3.88 4.27
CA PHE A 94 11.01 -3.54 4.03
C PHE A 94 11.21 -2.07 3.69
N LEU A 95 10.35 -1.48 2.84
CA LEU A 95 10.39 -0.06 2.52
C LEU A 95 10.12 0.82 3.74
N ILE A 96 9.12 0.47 4.56
CA ILE A 96 8.84 1.17 5.83
C ILE A 96 10.07 1.12 6.74
N PHE A 97 10.70 -0.05 6.87
CA PHE A 97 11.90 -0.21 7.71
C PHE A 97 13.06 0.67 7.25
N ILE A 98 13.34 0.73 5.93
CA ILE A 98 14.37 1.63 5.38
C ILE A 98 14.01 3.09 5.66
N GLY A 99 12.75 3.49 5.40
CA GLY A 99 12.30 4.86 5.62
C GLY A 99 12.50 5.33 7.06
N ILE A 100 12.11 4.49 8.03
CA ILE A 100 12.32 4.76 9.46
C ILE A 100 13.81 4.75 9.81
N GLY A 101 14.56 3.75 9.34
CA GLY A 101 15.99 3.61 9.65
C GLY A 101 16.83 4.79 9.16
N VAL A 102 16.54 5.32 7.98
CA VAL A 102 17.20 6.51 7.44
C VAL A 102 16.84 7.76 8.25
N GLU A 103 15.57 7.92 8.65
CA GLU A 103 15.14 9.08 9.45
C GLU A 103 15.76 9.06 10.85
N VAL A 104 15.80 7.90 11.49
CA VAL A 104 16.48 7.69 12.78
C VAL A 104 17.97 7.99 12.64
N GLY A 105 18.63 7.45 11.62
CA GLY A 105 20.05 7.73 11.37
C GLY A 105 20.36 9.20 11.12
N ARG A 106 19.43 9.94 10.51
CA ARG A 106 19.53 11.39 10.32
C ARG A 106 19.38 12.16 11.63
N HIS A 107 18.55 11.68 12.56
CA HIS A 107 18.33 12.34 13.85
C HIS A 107 19.51 12.20 14.82
N PHE A 108 20.28 11.10 14.72
CA PHE A 108 21.41 10.82 15.61
C PHE A 108 22.78 11.23 15.03
N ARG A 109 22.81 11.95 13.92
CA ARG A 109 24.02 12.43 13.25
C ARG A 109 24.11 13.95 13.31
#